data_AF-A0A952NG50-F1
#
_entry.id   AF-A0A952NG50-F1
#
_cell.length_a   1.000
_cell.length_b   1.000
_cell.length_c   1.000
_cell.angle_alpha   90.00
_cell.angle_beta   90.00
_cell.angle_gamma   90.00
#
_symmetry.space_group_name_H-M   'P 1'
#
loop_
_entity.id
_entity.type
_entity.pdbx_description
1 polymer ?
#
loop_
_entity_poly.entity_id
_entity_poly.type
_entity_poly.pdbx_seq_one_letter_code
_entity_poly.pdbx_strand_id
1 'polypeptide(L)'
;MSRIVLTTIFMAALVVAPAMVHAQDKAAGKPGRKATLNFEDELVEGSTQKPELFYLFQKKNFNYKRLIKLRQNFLPEMRKTSEDIQRVRGGN
;
A
#
# COMPACT_ATOMS: atom_id res chain seq x y z
N MET A 1 -29.10 40.67 -22.26
CA MET A 1 -28.34 39.67 -23.03
C MET A 1 -27.52 38.72 -22.16
N SER A 2 -26.77 39.19 -21.15
CA SER A 2 -25.92 38.33 -20.28
C SER A 2 -26.66 37.18 -19.57
N ARG A 3 -27.91 37.37 -19.08
CA ARG A 3 -28.69 36.33 -18.40
C ARG A 3 -29.14 35.17 -19.30
N ILE A 4 -29.44 35.44 -20.57
CA ILE A 4 -29.91 34.43 -21.54
C ILE A 4 -28.72 33.60 -22.06
N VAL A 5 -27.54 34.22 -22.17
CA VAL A 5 -26.30 33.52 -22.52
C VAL A 5 -25.85 32.61 -21.37
N LEU A 6 -26.02 33.05 -20.12
CA LEU A 6 -25.66 32.23 -18.95
C LEU A 6 -26.57 31.01 -18.77
N THR A 7 -27.88 31.14 -19.01
CA THR A 7 -28.82 30.01 -18.93
C THR A 7 -28.63 28.99 -20.04
N THR A 8 -28.28 29.45 -21.26
CA THR A 8 -28.02 28.55 -22.39
C THR A 8 -26.72 27.75 -22.22
N ILE A 9 -25.67 28.36 -21.66
CA ILE A 9 -24.42 27.64 -21.33
C ILE A 9 -24.65 26.62 -20.20
N PHE A 10 -25.43 26.99 -19.17
CA PHE A 10 -25.73 26.08 -18.06
C PHE A 10 -26.58 24.87 -18.51
N MET A 11 -27.54 25.09 -19.40
CA MET A 11 -28.36 24.01 -19.95
C MET A 11 -27.57 23.09 -20.90
N ALA A 12 -26.60 23.64 -21.65
CA ALA A 12 -25.70 22.84 -22.47
C ALA A 12 -24.76 21.95 -21.61
N ALA A 13 -24.30 22.45 -20.46
CA ALA A 13 -23.46 21.67 -19.55
C ALA A 13 -24.20 20.47 -18.93
N LEU A 14 -25.51 20.60 -18.67
CA LEU A 14 -26.33 19.54 -18.06
C LEU A 14 -26.57 18.34 -19.01
N VAL A 15 -26.54 18.57 -20.33
CA VAL A 15 -26.76 17.53 -21.36
C VAL A 15 -25.46 16.80 -21.71
N VAL A 16 -24.30 17.45 -21.56
CA VAL A 16 -22.99 16.85 -21.91
C VAL A 16 -22.39 16.05 -20.75
N ALA A 17 -22.69 16.40 -19.49
CA ALA A 17 -22.13 15.74 -18.31
C ALA A 17 -22.45 14.23 -18.13
N PRO A 18 -23.66 13.70 -18.45
CA PRO A 18 -23.96 12.28 -18.24
C PRO A 18 -23.28 11.36 -19.27
N ALA A 19 -22.82 11.89 -20.41
CA ALA A 19 -22.20 11.10 -21.48
C ALA A 19 -20.75 10.67 -21.17
N MET A 20 -20.16 11.14 -20.07
CA MET A 20 -18.81 10.74 -19.65
C MET A 20 -18.76 9.80 -18.44
N VAL A 21 -19.92 9.32 -17.95
CA VAL A 21 -19.96 8.28 -16.91
C VAL A 21 -19.95 6.91 -17.57
N HIS A 22 -18.78 6.51 -18.05
CA HIS A 22 -18.49 5.10 -18.34
C HIS A 22 -17.55 4.56 -17.26
N ALA A 23 -18.13 4.15 -16.13
CA ALA A 23 -17.45 3.24 -15.22
C ALA A 23 -17.38 1.87 -15.89
N GLN A 24 -16.34 1.64 -16.71
CA GLN A 24 -15.99 0.29 -17.14
C GLN A 24 -15.31 -0.42 -15.97
N ASP A 25 -16.10 -0.96 -15.06
CA ASP A 25 -15.65 -2.05 -14.20
C ASP A 25 -15.40 -3.27 -15.08
N LYS A 26 -14.25 -3.28 -15.77
CA LYS A 26 -13.67 -4.51 -16.33
C LYS A 26 -13.07 -5.34 -15.19
N ALA A 27 -13.90 -5.72 -14.24
CA ALA A 27 -13.67 -6.88 -13.39
C ALA A 27 -14.19 -8.13 -14.11
N ALA A 28 -13.80 -8.30 -15.38
CA ALA A 28 -13.82 -9.61 -16.02
C ALA A 28 -12.66 -10.39 -15.39
N GLY A 29 -12.96 -11.12 -14.31
CA GLY A 29 -12.04 -11.98 -13.61
C GLY A 29 -11.36 -12.91 -14.60
N LYS A 30 -10.11 -12.59 -14.95
CA LYS A 30 -9.21 -13.58 -15.50
C LYS A 30 -9.06 -14.63 -14.40
N PRO A 31 -9.32 -15.92 -14.65
CA PRO A 31 -8.98 -16.95 -13.67
C PRO A 31 -7.51 -16.74 -13.31
N GLY A 32 -7.24 -16.52 -12.02
CA GLY A 32 -5.90 -16.20 -11.55
C GLY A 32 -4.94 -17.22 -12.14
N ARG A 33 -3.97 -16.76 -12.94
CA ARG A 33 -2.97 -17.65 -13.54
C ARG A 33 -2.23 -18.29 -12.38
N LYS A 34 -2.56 -19.55 -12.08
CA LYS A 34 -1.84 -20.33 -11.09
C LYS A 34 -0.49 -20.68 -11.70
N ALA A 35 0.55 -19.99 -11.27
CA ALA A 35 1.92 -20.35 -11.58
C ALA A 35 2.29 -21.54 -10.70
N THR A 36 2.33 -22.74 -11.28
CA THR A 36 2.88 -23.93 -10.61
C THR A 36 4.38 -23.93 -10.88
N LEU A 37 5.15 -23.50 -9.89
CA LEU A 37 6.61 -23.48 -9.94
C LEU A 37 7.12 -24.86 -9.50
N ASN A 38 7.84 -25.56 -10.37
CA ASN A 38 8.41 -26.88 -10.11
C ASN A 38 9.87 -26.72 -9.73
N PHE A 39 10.24 -27.17 -8.52
CA PHE A 39 11.57 -27.02 -7.94
C PHE A 39 12.38 -28.32 -7.89
N GLU A 40 11.85 -29.43 -8.44
CA GLU A 40 12.46 -30.75 -8.26
C GLU A 40 13.88 -30.85 -8.83
N ASP A 41 14.23 -30.03 -9.82
CA ASP A 41 15.54 -30.03 -10.48
C ASP A 41 16.41 -28.79 -10.18
N GLU A 42 15.92 -27.86 -9.36
CA GLU A 42 16.69 -26.66 -9.00
C GLU A 42 17.42 -26.91 -7.67
N LEU A 43 18.66 -27.39 -7.79
CA LEU A 43 19.57 -27.48 -6.64
C LEU A 43 19.86 -26.04 -6.15
N VAL A 44 19.10 -25.59 -5.14
CA VAL A 44 19.39 -24.34 -4.45
C VAL A 44 20.59 -24.58 -3.54
N GLU A 45 21.78 -24.50 -4.11
CA GLU A 45 23.03 -24.54 -3.35
C GLU A 45 23.09 -23.28 -2.46
N GLY A 46 22.86 -23.46 -1.16
CA GLY A 46 23.12 -22.43 -0.18
C GLY A 46 24.61 -22.14 -0.11
N SER A 47 25.09 -21.16 -0.88
CA SER A 47 26.46 -20.68 -0.73
C SER A 47 26.62 -20.06 0.66
N THR A 48 27.41 -20.71 1.52
CA THR A 48 27.83 -20.11 2.79
C THR A 48 28.96 -19.13 2.48
N GLN A 49 28.62 -17.97 1.91
CA GLN A 49 29.57 -16.89 1.76
C GLN A 49 29.86 -16.35 3.16
N LYS A 50 31.07 -16.60 3.67
CA LYS A 50 31.52 -15.95 4.91
C LYS A 50 31.41 -14.44 4.68
N PRO A 51 30.76 -13.69 5.59
CA PRO A 51 30.60 -12.26 5.39
C PRO A 51 31.98 -11.62 5.27
N GLU A 52 32.16 -10.81 4.23
CA GLU A 52 33.36 -9.98 4.05
C GLU A 52 33.62 -9.17 5.33
N LEU A 53 34.89 -8.94 5.68
CA LEU A 53 35.27 -8.18 6.89
C LEU A 53 34.54 -6.84 6.98
N PHE A 54 34.30 -6.20 5.84
CA PHE A 54 33.55 -4.95 5.74
C PHE A 54 32.09 -5.06 6.23
N TYR A 55 31.41 -6.19 5.99
CA TYR A 55 30.06 -6.44 6.51
C TYR A 55 30.04 -6.54 8.03
N LEU A 56 31.05 -7.21 8.62
CA LEU A 56 31.19 -7.29 10.08
C LEU A 56 31.45 -5.90 10.69
N PHE A 57 32.27 -5.06 10.04
CA PHE A 57 32.49 -3.68 10.46
C PHE A 57 31.22 -2.83 10.37
N GLN A 58 30.43 -2.97 9.31
CA GLN A 58 29.14 -2.27 9.19
C GLN A 58 28.16 -2.69 10.30
N LYS A 59 28.05 -4.01 10.56
CA LYS A 59 27.17 -4.54 11.61
C LYS A 59 27.55 -4.02 12.99
N LYS A 60 28.85 -3.97 13.31
CA LYS A 60 29.34 -3.44 14.60
C LYS A 60 29.04 -1.94 14.75
N ASN A 61 29.14 -1.17 13.68
CA ASN A 61 28.90 0.28 13.70
C ASN A 61 27.42 0.66 13.50
N PHE A 62 26.50 -0.31 13.49
CA PHE A 62 25.10 -0.02 13.28
C PHE A 62 24.48 0.71 14.48
N ASN A 63 23.80 1.83 14.23
CA ASN A 63 23.23 2.66 15.29
C ASN A 63 21.91 2.08 15.80
N TYR A 64 21.99 1.20 16.79
CA TYR A 64 20.83 0.55 17.40
C TYR A 64 19.98 1.47 18.30
N LYS A 65 20.36 2.74 18.51
CA LYS A 65 19.62 3.64 19.42
C LYS A 65 18.14 3.77 19.04
N ARG A 66 17.83 3.77 17.75
CA ARG A 66 16.43 3.82 17.26
C ARG A 66 15.66 2.56 17.61
N LEU A 67 16.27 1.38 17.43
CA LEU A 67 15.62 0.09 17.69
C LEU A 67 15.42 -0.16 19.19
N ILE A 68 16.37 0.31 20.02
CA ILE A 68 16.25 0.30 21.48
C ILE A 68 15.07 1.19 21.92
N LYS A 69 14.94 2.40 21.36
CA LYS A 69 13.80 3.29 21.64
C LYS A 69 12.47 2.67 21.19
N LEU A 70 12.44 2.05 20.01
CA LEU A 70 11.26 1.34 19.51
C LEU A 70 10.83 0.23 20.49
N ARG A 71 11.78 -0.57 20.98
CA ARG A 71 11.52 -1.61 21.99
C ARG A 71 10.94 -1.03 23.28
N GLN A 72 11.50 0.08 23.77
CA GLN A 72 11.04 0.73 25.01
C GLN A 72 9.59 1.19 24.92
N ASN A 73 9.19 1.74 23.78
CA ASN A 73 7.84 2.28 23.57
C ASN A 73 6.88 1.29 22.90
N PHE A 74 7.31 0.06 22.63
CA PHE A 74 6.56 -0.91 21.84
C PHE A 74 5.19 -1.25 22.45
N LEU A 75 5.15 -1.63 23.73
CA LEU A 75 3.89 -1.98 24.39
C LEU A 75 2.93 -0.78 24.53
N PRO A 76 3.38 0.42 24.95
CA PRO A 76 2.55 1.63 24.90
C PRO A 76 1.97 1.93 23.52
N GLU A 77 2.79 1.87 22.46
CA GLU A 77 2.36 2.15 21.08
C GLU A 77 1.38 1.10 20.55
N MET A 78 1.60 -0.18 20.86
CA MET A 78 0.68 -1.26 20.49
C MET A 78 -0.69 -1.10 21.14
N ARG A 79 -0.73 -0.73 22.42
CA ARG A 79 -1.98 -0.48 23.16
C ARG A 79 -2.73 0.72 22.58
N LYS A 80 -2.02 1.84 22.38
CA LYS A 80 -2.59 3.04 21.75
C LYS A 80 -3.18 2.73 20.38
N THR A 81 -2.46 1.97 19.55
CA THR A 81 -2.93 1.56 18.22
C THR A 81 -4.21 0.72 18.32
N SER A 82 -4.28 -0.20 19.26
CA SER A 82 -5.48 -1.02 19.51
C SER A 82 -6.68 -0.16 19.94
N GLU A 83 -6.45 0.79 20.84
CA GLU A 83 -7.48 1.74 21.32
C GLU A 83 -7.98 2.66 20.20
N ASP A 84 -7.07 3.17 19.36
CA ASP A 84 -7.41 4.01 18.20
C ASP A 84 -8.25 3.23 17.18
N ILE A 85 -7.90 1.96 16.90
CA ILE A 85 -8.70 1.08 16.02
C ILE A 85 -10.10 0.83 16.61
N GLN A 86 -10.20 0.60 17.92
CA GLN A 86 -11.49 0.38 18.58
C GLN A 86 -12.39 1.63 18.57
N ARG A 87 -11.81 2.82 18.79
CA ARG A 87 -12.55 4.10 18.70
C ARG A 87 -13.11 4.36 17.31
N VAL A 88 -12.31 4.12 16.27
CA VAL A 88 -12.77 4.26 14.88
C VAL A 88 -13.89 3.27 14.56
N ARG A 89 -13.85 2.06 15.12
CA ARG A 89 -14.87 1.03 14.91
C ARG A 89 -16.17 1.26 15.70
N GLY A 90 -16.09 1.86 16.89
CA GLY A 90 -17.25 2.14 17.74
C GLY A 90 -18.00 3.44 17.41
N GLY A 91 -17.53 4.20 16.42
CA GLY A 91 -18.11 5.49 16.00
C GLY A 91 -19.08 5.42 14.81
N ASN A 92 -19.42 4.23 14.33
CA ASN A 92 -20.43 4.00 13.27
C ASN A 92 -21.63 3.23 13.83
#